data_AF-A0A353ZFI0-F1
#
_entry.id   AF-A0A353ZFI0-F1
#
_cell.length_a   1.000
_cell.length_b   1.000
_cell.length_c   1.000
_cell.angle_alpha   90.00
_cell.angle_beta   90.00
_cell.angle_gamma   90.00
#
_symmetry.space_group_name_H-M   'P 1'
#
loop_
_entity.id
_entity.type
_entity.pdbx_description
1 polymer ?
#
loop_
_entity_poly.entity_id
_entity_poly.type
_entity_poly.pdbx_seq_one_letter_code
_entity_poly.pdbx_strand_id
1 'polypeptide(L)'
;MNAELLKIALVGTARAKGLSPRDDGHPAEGLLARVPMSDPESELLLRAGVEAVVAAAGHLAEGEVQPLPEAPAETARRPAERVGGLLQTALALDAQGLFGGMLDELAACNLHLPHELLPEVLELSDSRLRQKLLPVLGERGRWLARLNPQWSWVGQGALSPSGQPDLERLQQLFQEGELPERCRALAAWRRVDPGAAREALLVSLPRENAETRGRLVSELAIGLSLADEACLETCLDDRSAVVRRIAAQLLSRLPASALAARMRARGEGMLAAGKKGLVFKSLTLACTPPESIDKSWERDGIPQKPTGGRGQRATWTEAVFELIPPSHWESHLGAGPDVLIQALRDDPFGPSVVAGWTRACCRFA
;
A
#
# COMPACT_ATOMS: atom_id res chain seq x y z
N MET A 1 -27.56 32.90 -2.83
CA MET A 1 -29.02 33.03 -2.79
C MET A 1 -29.45 33.03 -1.33
N ASN A 2 -30.14 34.08 -0.89
CA ASN A 2 -30.61 34.23 0.49
C ASN A 2 -31.51 33.05 0.91
N ALA A 3 -31.25 32.48 2.09
CA ALA A 3 -31.95 31.30 2.61
C ALA A 3 -33.46 31.54 2.80
N GLU A 4 -33.89 32.78 3.05
CA GLU A 4 -35.30 33.15 3.17
C GLU A 4 -36.03 33.08 1.82
N LEU A 5 -35.43 33.61 0.75
CA LEU A 5 -35.98 33.57 -0.62
C LEU A 5 -36.13 32.13 -1.11
N LEU A 6 -35.10 31.30 -0.89
CA LEU A 6 -35.12 29.88 -1.27
C LEU A 6 -36.23 29.13 -0.53
N LYS A 7 -36.40 29.39 0.77
CA LYS A 7 -37.44 28.77 1.58
C LYS A 7 -38.84 29.15 1.09
N ILE A 8 -39.07 30.42 0.76
CA ILE A 8 -40.37 30.89 0.26
C ILE A 8 -40.66 30.33 -1.13
N ALA A 9 -39.66 30.27 -2.02
CA ALA A 9 -39.79 29.65 -3.33
C ALA A 9 -40.16 28.15 -3.26
N LEU A 10 -39.64 27.43 -2.26
CA LEU A 10 -39.94 26.00 -2.06
C LEU A 10 -41.30 25.73 -1.41
N VAL A 11 -41.75 26.59 -0.49
CA VAL A 11 -42.99 26.37 0.30
C VAL A 11 -44.21 27.05 -0.34
N GLY A 12 -43.99 28.00 -1.24
CA GLY A 12 -45.02 28.79 -1.90
C GLY A 12 -45.30 30.11 -1.17
N THR A 13 -45.44 31.18 -1.97
CA THR A 13 -45.74 32.56 -1.56
C THR A 13 -47.02 32.69 -0.74
N ALA A 14 -48.04 31.86 -1.04
CA ALA A 14 -49.32 31.85 -0.31
C ALA A 14 -49.20 31.43 1.17
N ARG A 15 -48.12 30.75 1.57
CA ARG A 15 -47.88 30.29 2.95
C ARG A 15 -46.83 31.14 3.68
N ALA A 16 -46.19 32.07 2.99
CA ALA A 16 -45.21 32.97 3.58
C ALA A 16 -45.91 34.20 4.18
N LYS A 17 -45.46 34.67 5.35
CA LYS A 17 -46.00 35.87 6.00
C LYS A 17 -45.47 37.18 5.39
N GLY A 18 -45.04 37.15 4.13
CA GLY A 18 -44.28 38.21 3.49
C GLY A 18 -42.76 38.04 3.67
N LEU A 19 -42.00 38.84 2.91
CA LEU A 19 -40.55 38.90 2.98
C LEU A 19 -40.12 39.95 3.99
N SER A 20 -39.12 39.63 4.81
CA SER A 20 -38.56 40.62 5.74
C SER A 20 -37.94 41.79 4.94
N PRO A 21 -38.13 43.07 5.36
CA PRO A 21 -37.36 44.18 4.81
C PRO A 21 -35.86 43.93 4.99
N ARG A 22 -35.03 44.35 4.02
CA ARG A 22 -33.58 44.25 4.19
C ARG A 22 -33.11 45.49 4.97
N ASP A 23 -32.47 45.28 6.11
CA ASP A 23 -32.10 46.38 7.02
C ASP A 23 -30.67 46.91 6.77
N ASP A 24 -30.09 46.65 5.58
CA ASP A 24 -28.64 46.75 5.35
C ASP A 24 -28.20 47.84 4.36
N GLY A 25 -29.12 48.70 3.88
CA GLY A 25 -28.77 49.79 2.96
C GLY A 25 -28.22 49.29 1.61
N HIS A 26 -28.54 48.05 1.25
CA HIS A 26 -28.04 47.39 0.05
C HIS A 26 -28.55 48.09 -1.23
N PRO A 27 -27.72 48.33 -2.28
CA PRO A 27 -28.11 49.06 -3.49
C PRO A 27 -29.33 48.48 -4.23
N ALA A 28 -29.61 47.19 -4.00
CA ALA A 28 -30.79 46.48 -4.47
C ALA A 28 -32.11 47.13 -4.03
N GLU A 29 -32.18 47.72 -2.85
CA GLU A 29 -33.42 48.29 -2.30
C GLU A 29 -33.90 49.49 -3.10
N GLY A 30 -32.98 50.37 -3.52
CA GLY A 30 -33.31 51.52 -4.36
C GLY A 30 -33.83 51.14 -5.75
N LEU A 31 -33.46 49.97 -6.26
CA LEU A 31 -34.00 49.43 -7.51
C LEU A 31 -35.38 48.80 -7.29
N LEU A 32 -35.56 48.03 -6.22
CA LEU A 32 -36.83 47.40 -5.87
C LEU A 32 -37.92 48.44 -5.55
N ALA A 33 -37.57 49.54 -4.87
CA ALA A 33 -38.50 50.64 -4.55
C ALA A 33 -39.04 51.39 -5.79
N ARG A 34 -38.41 51.23 -6.95
CA ARG A 34 -38.81 51.89 -8.21
C ARG A 34 -39.72 51.03 -9.09
N VAL A 35 -39.95 49.77 -8.71
CA VAL A 35 -40.80 48.84 -9.45
C VAL A 35 -42.06 48.61 -8.62
N PRO A 36 -43.27 48.96 -9.13
CA PRO A 36 -44.50 48.65 -8.42
C PRO A 36 -44.69 47.13 -8.36
N MET A 37 -44.86 46.60 -7.16
CA MET A 37 -45.09 45.18 -6.93
C MET A 37 -46.59 44.95 -6.69
N SER A 38 -47.22 44.18 -7.57
CA SER A 38 -48.67 43.92 -7.56
C SER A 38 -49.08 42.74 -6.68
N ASP A 39 -48.16 41.79 -6.46
CA ASP A 39 -48.41 40.52 -5.80
C ASP A 39 -47.14 39.92 -5.17
N PRO A 40 -47.28 39.01 -4.19
CA PRO A 40 -46.16 38.39 -3.49
C PRO A 40 -45.21 37.57 -4.38
N GLU A 41 -45.72 36.99 -5.47
CA GLU A 41 -44.94 36.25 -6.45
C GLU A 41 -43.97 37.16 -7.21
N SER A 42 -44.48 38.31 -7.66
CA SER A 42 -43.71 39.34 -8.33
C SER A 42 -42.64 39.92 -7.40
N GLU A 43 -42.97 40.15 -6.13
CA GLU A 43 -41.99 40.61 -5.13
C GLU A 43 -40.87 39.58 -4.91
N LEU A 44 -41.21 38.30 -4.77
CA LEU A 44 -40.23 37.23 -4.62
C LEU A 44 -39.27 37.14 -5.82
N LEU A 45 -39.82 37.12 -7.03
CA LEU A 45 -39.05 37.00 -8.27
C LEU A 45 -38.16 38.23 -8.51
N LEU A 46 -38.67 39.44 -8.24
CA LEU A 46 -37.89 40.67 -8.36
C LEU A 46 -36.72 40.69 -7.37
N ARG A 47 -36.95 40.33 -6.09
CA ARG A 47 -35.88 40.24 -5.09
C ARG A 47 -34.83 39.20 -5.46
N ALA A 48 -35.24 38.02 -5.93
CA ALA A 48 -34.32 36.98 -6.37
C ALA A 48 -33.51 37.41 -7.61
N GLY A 49 -34.16 38.06 -8.58
CA GLY A 49 -33.52 38.59 -9.78
C GLY A 49 -32.49 39.68 -9.46
N VAL A 50 -32.83 40.60 -8.56
CA VAL A 50 -31.89 41.65 -8.13
C VAL A 50 -30.72 41.06 -7.35
N GLU A 51 -30.93 40.05 -6.48
CA GLU A 51 -29.81 39.33 -5.85
C GLU A 51 -28.89 38.66 -6.87
N ALA A 52 -29.46 38.00 -7.88
CA ALA A 52 -28.68 37.36 -8.92
C ALA A 52 -27.85 38.38 -9.72
N VAL A 53 -28.45 39.52 -10.07
CA VAL A 53 -27.76 40.61 -10.78
C VAL A 53 -26.67 41.23 -9.91
N VAL A 54 -26.90 41.49 -8.62
CA VAL A 54 -25.86 42.04 -7.73
C VAL A 54 -24.72 41.04 -7.52
N ALA A 55 -25.03 39.77 -7.32
CA ALA A 55 -24.02 38.72 -7.24
C ALA A 55 -23.19 38.62 -8.53
N ALA A 56 -23.81 38.83 -9.69
CA ALA A 56 -23.13 38.84 -10.98
C ALA A 56 -22.37 40.15 -11.29
N ALA A 57 -22.86 41.30 -10.78
CA ALA A 57 -22.32 42.63 -11.07
C ALA A 57 -21.00 42.93 -10.36
N GLY A 58 -20.58 42.09 -9.42
CA GLY A 58 -19.21 42.11 -8.91
C GLY A 58 -19.12 41.65 -7.48
N HIS A 59 -18.42 40.54 -7.27
CA HIS A 59 -17.86 40.21 -5.98
C HIS A 59 -16.53 40.96 -5.85
N LEU A 60 -16.37 41.79 -4.82
CA LEU A 60 -15.04 42.23 -4.42
C LEU A 60 -14.29 40.99 -3.93
N ALA A 61 -13.19 40.64 -4.60
CA ALA A 61 -12.34 39.56 -4.13
C ALA A 61 -11.97 39.82 -2.66
N GLU A 62 -12.11 38.81 -1.80
CA GLU A 62 -11.57 38.88 -0.45
C GLU A 62 -10.07 39.25 -0.54
N GLY A 63 -9.63 40.14 0.37
CA GLY A 63 -8.40 40.94 0.26
C GLY A 63 -7.10 40.15 0.01
N GLU A 64 -6.03 40.91 -0.25
CA GLU A 64 -4.64 40.49 -0.50
C GLU A 64 -4.42 38.97 -0.60
N VAL A 65 -4.81 38.38 -1.73
CA VAL A 65 -4.46 37.00 -2.05
C VAL A 65 -2.94 36.94 -2.14
N GLN A 66 -2.32 36.27 -1.17
CA GLN A 66 -0.89 35.99 -1.26
C GLN A 66 -0.66 35.16 -2.52
N PRO A 67 0.23 35.61 -3.44
CA PRO A 67 0.50 34.84 -4.64
C PRO A 67 1.07 33.49 -4.24
N LEU A 68 0.56 32.44 -4.89
CA LEU A 68 1.13 31.11 -4.70
C LEU A 68 2.61 31.14 -5.12
N PRO A 69 3.50 30.47 -4.37
CA PRO A 69 4.89 30.33 -4.79
C PRO A 69 4.94 29.69 -6.17
N GLU A 70 5.80 30.20 -7.05
CA GLU A 70 5.93 29.68 -8.41
C GLU A 70 6.38 28.21 -8.41
N ALA A 71 5.91 27.46 -9.42
CA ALA A 71 6.40 26.11 -9.64
C ALA A 71 7.90 26.15 -9.99
N PRO A 72 8.73 25.27 -9.39
CA PRO A 72 10.14 25.17 -9.76
C PRO A 72 10.33 24.91 -11.25
N ALA A 73 11.50 25.28 -11.77
CA ALA A 73 11.86 25.00 -13.16
C ALA A 73 11.95 23.49 -13.41
N GLU A 74 11.48 23.05 -14.57
CA GLU A 74 11.53 21.64 -14.94
C GLU A 74 12.97 21.15 -15.10
N THR A 75 13.23 19.93 -14.62
CA THR A 75 14.53 19.24 -14.73
C THR A 75 14.57 18.26 -15.91
N ALA A 76 13.40 17.80 -16.35
CA ALA A 76 13.20 16.93 -17.51
C ALA A 76 12.77 17.75 -18.74
N ARG A 77 12.82 17.14 -19.93
CA ARG A 77 12.37 17.80 -21.16
C ARG A 77 10.88 17.56 -21.41
N ARG A 78 10.20 18.52 -22.03
CA ARG A 78 8.84 18.33 -22.55
C ARG A 78 8.91 17.41 -23.80
N PRO A 79 8.02 16.42 -23.93
CA PRO A 79 7.91 15.61 -25.14
C PRO A 79 7.44 16.45 -26.34
N ALA A 80 7.65 15.94 -27.55
CA ALA A 80 7.11 16.58 -28.75
C ALA A 80 5.57 16.64 -28.71
N GLU A 81 4.98 17.69 -29.28
CA GLU A 81 3.52 17.91 -29.31
C GLU A 81 2.72 16.69 -29.79
N ARG A 82 3.22 15.98 -30.79
CA ARG A 82 2.58 14.74 -31.29
C ARG A 82 2.49 13.65 -30.21
N VAL A 83 3.52 13.51 -29.37
CA VAL A 83 3.51 12.56 -28.25
C VAL A 83 2.53 13.02 -27.18
N GLY A 84 2.44 14.33 -26.91
CA GLY A 84 1.43 14.92 -26.03
C GLY A 84 0.00 14.57 -26.47
N GLY A 85 -0.31 14.75 -27.75
CA GLY A 85 -1.61 14.38 -28.31
C GLY A 85 -1.92 12.88 -28.22
N LEU A 86 -0.92 12.01 -28.37
CA LEU A 86 -1.08 10.56 -28.19
C LEU A 86 -1.38 10.20 -26.73
N LEU A 87 -0.71 10.84 -25.76
CA LEU A 87 -0.97 10.65 -24.33
C LEU A 87 -2.41 11.05 -23.98
N GLN A 88 -2.85 12.21 -24.49
CA GLN A 88 -4.22 12.69 -24.31
C GLN A 88 -5.24 11.71 -24.91
N THR A 89 -4.97 11.20 -26.11
CA THR A 89 -5.84 10.22 -26.78
C THR A 89 -5.92 8.91 -25.99
N ALA A 90 -4.78 8.42 -25.51
CA ALA A 90 -4.74 7.19 -24.71
C ALA A 90 -5.51 7.33 -23.39
N LEU A 91 -5.44 8.50 -22.75
CA LEU A 91 -6.19 8.80 -21.52
C LEU A 91 -7.70 8.91 -21.80
N ALA A 92 -8.10 9.63 -22.85
CA ALA A 92 -9.49 9.81 -23.23
C ALA A 92 -10.19 8.51 -23.66
N LEU A 93 -9.43 7.54 -24.20
CA LEU A 93 -9.93 6.22 -24.58
C LEU A 93 -9.87 5.19 -23.43
N ASP A 94 -9.44 5.59 -22.22
CA ASP A 94 -9.17 4.71 -21.07
C ASP A 94 -8.28 3.49 -21.44
N ALA A 95 -7.32 3.73 -22.35
CA ALA A 95 -6.41 2.69 -22.83
C ALA A 95 -5.25 2.48 -21.84
N GLN A 96 -5.57 2.08 -20.61
CA GLN A 96 -4.64 2.05 -19.48
C GLN A 96 -3.33 1.28 -19.74
N GLY A 97 -3.40 0.16 -20.46
CA GLY A 97 -2.20 -0.61 -20.83
C GLY A 97 -1.27 0.15 -21.77
N LEU A 98 -1.83 0.84 -22.77
CA LEU A 98 -1.06 1.68 -23.70
C LEU A 98 -0.52 2.91 -22.97
N PHE A 99 -1.38 3.61 -22.23
CA PHE A 99 -0.99 4.79 -21.46
C PHE A 99 0.14 4.46 -20.49
N GLY A 100 0.01 3.39 -19.71
CA GLY A 100 1.05 2.91 -18.80
C GLY A 100 2.37 2.61 -19.50
N GLY A 101 2.35 1.97 -20.68
CA GLY A 101 3.56 1.75 -21.48
C GLY A 101 4.19 3.04 -21.99
N MET A 102 3.39 4.03 -22.38
CA MET A 102 3.90 5.35 -22.78
C MET A 102 4.55 6.11 -21.60
N LEU A 103 4.02 5.98 -20.38
CA LEU A 103 4.64 6.56 -19.19
C LEU A 103 6.01 5.96 -18.92
N ASP A 104 6.18 4.64 -19.12
CA ASP A 104 7.48 3.98 -18.97
C ASP A 104 8.51 4.53 -19.98
N GLU A 105 8.11 4.73 -21.24
CA GLU A 105 8.97 5.31 -22.28
C GLU A 105 9.35 6.77 -22.00
N LEU A 106 8.40 7.58 -21.52
CA LEU A 106 8.68 8.95 -21.08
C LEU A 106 9.74 8.96 -19.96
N ALA A 107 9.59 8.07 -18.97
CA ALA A 107 10.54 7.95 -17.87
C ALA A 107 11.93 7.55 -18.37
N ALA A 108 12.01 6.55 -19.26
CA ALA A 108 13.26 6.09 -19.86
C ALA A 108 13.98 7.20 -20.65
N CYS A 109 13.24 8.08 -21.31
CA CYS A 109 13.78 9.21 -22.08
C CYS A 109 14.03 10.50 -21.25
N ASN A 110 13.79 10.47 -19.94
CA ASN A 110 13.83 11.64 -19.05
C ASN A 110 12.93 12.79 -19.55
N LEU A 111 11.68 12.46 -19.85
CA LEU A 111 10.63 13.37 -20.29
C LEU A 111 9.55 13.51 -19.21
N HIS A 112 9.03 14.73 -19.04
CA HIS A 112 7.87 14.97 -18.16
C HIS A 112 6.56 15.04 -18.96
N LEU A 113 5.43 14.87 -18.28
CA LEU A 113 4.11 15.01 -18.88
C LEU A 113 3.88 16.45 -19.37
N PRO A 114 3.21 16.63 -20.52
CA PRO A 114 2.65 17.92 -20.89
C PRO A 114 1.78 18.47 -19.75
N HIS A 115 1.96 19.76 -19.42
CA HIS A 115 1.34 20.38 -18.25
C HIS A 115 -0.19 20.38 -18.32
N GLU A 116 -0.73 20.34 -19.53
CA GLU A 116 -2.15 20.33 -19.84
C GLU A 116 -2.83 19.03 -19.39
N LEU A 117 -2.07 17.94 -19.26
CA LEU A 117 -2.58 16.63 -18.81
C LEU A 117 -2.54 16.46 -17.28
N LEU A 118 -1.84 17.35 -16.56
CA LEU A 118 -1.61 17.18 -15.12
C LEU A 118 -2.90 17.08 -14.29
N PRO A 119 -3.93 17.92 -14.49
CA PRO A 119 -5.16 17.79 -13.71
C PRO A 119 -5.83 16.43 -13.90
N GLU A 120 -5.91 15.94 -15.13
CA GLU A 120 -6.60 14.69 -15.46
C GLU A 120 -5.85 13.47 -14.90
N VAL A 121 -4.52 13.42 -15.04
CA VAL A 121 -3.74 12.29 -14.52
C VAL A 121 -3.67 12.27 -12.99
N LEU A 122 -3.78 13.43 -12.32
CA LEU A 122 -3.75 13.52 -10.87
C LEU A 122 -5.04 12.98 -10.22
N GLU A 123 -6.16 13.00 -10.96
CA GLU A 123 -7.45 12.44 -10.56
C GLU A 123 -7.53 10.90 -10.71
N LEU A 124 -6.59 10.28 -11.42
CA LEU A 124 -6.59 8.82 -11.61
C LEU A 124 -6.57 8.10 -10.27
N SER A 125 -7.39 7.05 -10.13
CA SER A 125 -7.50 6.24 -8.90
C SER A 125 -6.66 4.96 -8.91
N ASP A 126 -6.23 4.48 -10.09
CA ASP A 126 -5.44 3.26 -10.20
C ASP A 126 -4.02 3.43 -9.61
N SER A 127 -3.76 2.69 -8.53
CA SER A 127 -2.47 2.62 -7.85
C SER A 127 -1.28 2.24 -8.75
N ARG A 128 -1.48 1.39 -9.76
CA ARG A 128 -0.40 0.95 -10.67
C ARG A 128 -0.02 2.06 -11.63
N LEU A 129 -1.00 2.76 -12.19
CA LEU A 129 -0.76 3.94 -13.02
C LEU A 129 -0.16 5.09 -12.22
N ARG A 130 -0.65 5.34 -11.00
CA ARG A 130 -0.07 6.33 -10.08
C ARG A 130 1.43 6.13 -9.87
N GLN A 131 1.88 4.88 -9.68
CA GLN A 131 3.31 4.59 -9.56
C GLN A 131 4.11 4.95 -10.81
N LYS A 132 3.56 4.69 -12.00
CA LYS A 132 4.19 5.04 -13.29
C LYS A 132 4.19 6.54 -13.57
N LEU A 133 3.28 7.31 -12.98
CA LEU A 133 3.22 8.77 -13.10
C LEU A 133 4.32 9.49 -12.32
N LEU A 134 4.69 8.98 -11.13
CA LEU A 134 5.69 9.62 -10.25
C LEU A 134 6.99 10.08 -10.94
N PRO A 135 7.65 9.27 -11.81
CA PRO A 135 8.88 9.69 -12.48
C PRO A 135 8.66 10.76 -13.57
N VAL A 136 7.45 10.90 -14.10
CA VAL A 136 7.15 11.76 -15.28
C VAL A 136 6.25 12.94 -14.95
N LEU A 137 5.84 13.16 -13.70
CA LEU A 137 5.00 14.30 -13.30
C LEU A 137 5.67 15.67 -13.51
N GLY A 138 7.00 15.73 -13.48
CA GLY A 138 7.75 16.97 -13.49
C GLY A 138 7.58 17.80 -12.22
N GLU A 139 8.29 18.92 -12.15
CA GLU A 139 8.23 19.84 -11.01
C GLU A 139 6.86 20.53 -10.92
N ARG A 140 6.21 20.81 -12.06
CA ARG A 140 4.86 21.39 -12.06
C ARG A 140 3.80 20.42 -11.55
N GLY A 141 3.87 19.14 -11.89
CA GLY A 141 2.95 18.13 -11.36
C GLY A 141 3.09 17.95 -9.86
N ARG A 142 4.32 17.90 -9.35
CA ARG A 142 4.62 17.86 -7.90
C ARG A 142 4.16 19.11 -7.18
N TRP A 143 4.39 20.28 -7.77
CA TRP A 143 3.92 21.56 -7.23
C TRP A 143 2.39 21.60 -7.15
N LEU A 144 1.70 21.22 -8.22
CA LEU A 144 0.24 21.22 -8.31
C LEU A 144 -0.37 20.25 -7.28
N ALA A 145 0.24 19.07 -7.09
CA ALA A 145 -0.18 18.09 -6.10
C ALA A 145 -0.17 18.62 -4.65
N ARG A 146 0.70 19.57 -4.30
CA ARG A 146 0.74 20.17 -2.96
C ARG A 146 -0.42 21.13 -2.68
N LEU A 147 -1.10 21.62 -3.72
CA LEU A 147 -2.22 22.54 -3.59
C LEU A 147 -3.56 21.83 -3.30
N ASN A 148 -3.61 20.51 -3.45
CA ASN A 148 -4.84 19.73 -3.29
C ASN A 148 -4.61 18.45 -2.47
N PRO A 149 -5.21 18.31 -1.28
CA PRO A 149 -5.04 17.14 -0.41
C PRO A 149 -5.35 15.79 -1.06
N GLN A 150 -6.25 15.76 -2.05
CA GLN A 150 -6.63 14.52 -2.74
C GLN A 150 -5.48 13.92 -3.60
N TRP A 151 -4.47 14.74 -3.91
CA TRP A 151 -3.29 14.35 -4.69
C TRP A 151 -2.06 14.04 -3.82
N SER A 152 -2.25 13.86 -2.50
CA SER A 152 -1.21 13.53 -1.53
C SER A 152 -0.36 12.30 -1.90
N TRP A 153 -0.89 11.40 -2.74
CA TRP A 153 -0.16 10.24 -3.26
C TRP A 153 1.12 10.60 -4.03
N VAL A 154 1.21 11.82 -4.60
CA VAL A 154 2.41 12.31 -5.31
C VAL A 154 3.56 12.61 -4.34
N GLY A 155 3.26 13.22 -3.18
CA GLY A 155 4.24 13.56 -2.15
C GLY A 155 4.65 12.39 -1.26
N GLN A 156 3.99 11.25 -1.39
CA GLN A 156 4.37 9.98 -0.75
C GLN A 156 5.47 9.24 -1.53
N GLY A 157 5.89 9.77 -2.69
CA GLY A 157 7.06 9.31 -3.43
C GLY A 157 8.34 9.79 -2.76
N ALA A 158 9.12 8.86 -2.22
CA ALA A 158 10.43 9.05 -1.61
C ALA A 158 11.53 9.54 -2.58
N LEU A 159 11.18 10.26 -3.64
CA LEU A 159 12.09 10.61 -4.73
C LEU A 159 12.45 12.09 -4.67
N SER A 160 13.75 12.37 -4.70
CA SER A 160 14.36 13.67 -4.92
C SER A 160 13.92 14.26 -6.27
N PRO A 161 14.06 15.59 -6.49
CA PRO A 161 13.98 16.22 -7.80
C PRO A 161 14.77 15.50 -8.92
N SER A 162 15.86 14.81 -8.57
CA SER A 162 16.69 14.01 -9.49
C SER A 162 16.17 12.58 -9.77
N GLY A 163 15.05 12.18 -9.18
CA GLY A 163 14.50 10.82 -9.29
C GLY A 163 15.25 9.77 -8.44
N GLN A 164 16.20 10.20 -7.61
CA GLN A 164 16.87 9.31 -6.64
C GLN A 164 16.13 9.28 -5.31
N PRO A 165 16.22 8.20 -4.53
CA PRO A 165 15.62 8.16 -3.20
C PRO A 165 16.21 9.27 -2.30
N ASP A 166 15.34 10.14 -1.77
CA ASP A 166 15.74 11.15 -0.80
C ASP A 166 15.82 10.51 0.60
N LEU A 167 17.05 10.23 1.04
CA LEU A 167 17.30 9.50 2.27
C LEU A 167 16.82 10.26 3.51
N GLU A 168 16.99 11.58 3.56
CA GLU A 168 16.52 12.41 4.68
C GLU A 168 14.99 12.39 4.74
N ARG A 169 14.33 12.50 3.59
CA ARG A 169 12.87 12.40 3.51
C ARG A 169 12.35 11.03 3.90
N LEU A 170 13.04 9.96 3.50
CA LEU A 170 12.74 8.59 3.89
C LEU A 170 12.82 8.39 5.40
N GLN A 171 13.88 8.91 6.01
CA GLN A 171 14.07 8.88 7.46
C GLN A 171 12.96 9.63 8.18
N GLN A 172 12.61 10.83 7.72
CA GLN A 172 11.53 11.63 8.28
C GLN A 172 10.18 10.89 8.17
N LEU A 173 9.84 10.36 7.00
CA LEU A 173 8.60 9.62 6.78
C LEU A 173 8.52 8.35 7.64
N PHE A 174 9.64 7.68 7.89
CA PHE A 174 9.69 6.52 8.78
C PHE A 174 9.44 6.88 10.25
N GLN A 175 9.88 8.07 10.68
CA GLN A 175 9.73 8.55 12.06
C GLN A 175 8.35 9.17 12.32
N GLU A 176 7.84 9.97 11.39
CA GLU A 176 6.69 10.86 11.60
C GLU A 176 5.42 10.42 10.85
N GLY A 177 5.56 9.57 9.83
CA GLY A 177 4.45 9.20 8.95
C GLY A 177 3.44 8.26 9.60
N GLU A 178 2.31 8.08 8.92
CA GLU A 178 1.34 7.04 9.29
C GLU A 178 1.88 5.64 8.94
N LEU A 179 1.36 4.58 9.56
CA LEU A 179 1.89 3.22 9.37
C LEU A 179 2.10 2.80 7.90
N PRO A 180 1.17 3.06 6.95
CA PRO A 180 1.41 2.77 5.53
C PRO A 180 2.54 3.59 4.90
N GLU A 181 2.78 4.82 5.35
CA GLU A 181 3.87 5.67 4.89
C GLU A 181 5.20 5.20 5.48
N ARG A 182 5.22 4.87 6.77
CA ARG A 182 6.40 4.31 7.44
C ARG A 182 6.86 3.01 6.79
N CYS A 183 5.92 2.11 6.45
CA CYS A 183 6.25 0.87 5.74
C CYS A 183 6.87 1.14 4.36
N ARG A 184 6.27 2.05 3.57
CA ARG A 184 6.80 2.42 2.25
C ARG A 184 8.16 3.11 2.34
N ALA A 185 8.35 3.98 3.33
CA ALA A 185 9.61 4.65 3.57
C ALA A 185 10.70 3.64 3.97
N LEU A 186 10.41 2.73 4.91
CA LEU A 186 11.34 1.68 5.31
C LEU A 186 11.68 0.76 4.13
N ALA A 187 10.69 0.35 3.33
CA ALA A 187 10.88 -0.45 2.13
C ALA A 187 11.80 0.21 1.09
N ALA A 188 11.63 1.52 0.86
CA ALA A 188 12.47 2.29 -0.05
C ALA A 188 13.88 2.50 0.52
N TRP A 189 14.00 2.83 1.81
CA TRP A 189 15.29 2.98 2.50
C TRP A 189 16.09 1.67 2.47
N ARG A 190 15.42 0.53 2.69
CA ARG A 190 16.00 -0.82 2.55
C ARG A 190 16.64 -1.11 1.19
N ARG A 191 16.19 -0.48 0.10
CA ARG A 191 16.81 -0.64 -1.24
C ARG A 191 18.08 0.17 -1.41
N VAL A 192 18.27 1.20 -0.59
CA VAL A 192 19.39 2.14 -0.66
C VAL A 192 20.45 1.79 0.36
N ASP A 193 20.05 1.70 1.62
CA ASP A 193 20.90 1.37 2.75
C ASP A 193 20.16 0.36 3.68
N PRO A 194 20.28 -0.94 3.36
CA PRO A 194 19.82 -2.03 4.21
C PRO A 194 20.20 -1.89 5.69
N GLY A 195 21.44 -1.49 5.96
CA GLY A 195 22.04 -1.48 7.29
C GLY A 195 21.41 -0.41 8.17
N ALA A 196 21.45 0.84 7.71
CA ALA A 196 20.89 1.96 8.45
C ALA A 196 19.36 1.82 8.66
N ALA A 197 18.64 1.31 7.66
CA ALA A 197 17.20 1.03 7.77
C ALA A 197 16.90 -0.03 8.84
N ARG A 198 17.70 -1.11 8.93
CA ARG A 198 17.55 -2.13 9.98
C ARG A 198 17.81 -1.56 11.37
N GLU A 199 18.85 -0.75 11.52
CA GLU A 199 19.19 -0.12 12.80
C GLU A 199 18.07 0.83 13.27
N ALA A 200 17.54 1.65 12.37
CA ALA A 200 16.40 2.52 12.65
C ALA A 200 15.15 1.73 13.05
N LEU A 201 14.87 0.61 12.36
CA LEU A 201 13.79 -0.29 12.71
C LEU A 201 13.95 -0.85 14.12
N LEU A 202 15.13 -1.39 14.46
CA LEU A 202 15.40 -1.97 15.78
C LEU A 202 15.14 -0.98 16.91
N VAL A 203 15.52 0.29 16.71
CA VAL A 203 15.28 1.36 17.69
C VAL A 203 13.79 1.69 17.84
N SER A 204 12.99 1.60 16.76
CA SER A 204 11.57 1.94 16.82
C SER A 204 10.73 0.84 17.47
N LEU A 205 11.03 -0.45 17.21
CA LEU A 205 10.19 -1.59 17.59
C LEU A 205 9.68 -1.58 19.04
N PRO A 206 10.49 -1.31 20.09
CA PRO A 206 10.01 -1.37 21.47
C PRO A 206 8.85 -0.42 21.80
N ARG A 207 8.69 0.66 21.01
CA ARG A 207 7.65 1.69 21.20
C ARG A 207 6.36 1.38 20.46
N GLU A 208 6.38 0.42 19.55
CA GLU A 208 5.28 0.12 18.66
C GLU A 208 4.31 -0.90 19.25
N ASN A 209 3.04 -0.87 18.82
CA ASN A 209 2.08 -1.94 19.09
C ASN A 209 2.39 -3.20 18.25
N ALA A 210 1.77 -4.33 18.59
CA ALA A 210 2.07 -5.62 17.96
C ALA A 210 1.81 -5.66 16.45
N GLU A 211 0.73 -5.01 15.98
CA GLU A 211 0.38 -4.92 14.56
C GLU A 211 1.44 -4.13 13.79
N THR A 212 1.81 -2.97 14.32
CA THR A 212 2.81 -2.07 13.73
C THR A 212 4.17 -2.75 13.64
N ARG A 213 4.63 -3.42 14.72
CA ARG A 213 5.87 -4.21 14.67
C ARG A 213 5.84 -5.25 13.57
N GLY A 214 4.76 -6.04 13.47
CA GLY A 214 4.65 -7.07 12.43
C GLY A 214 4.74 -6.49 11.03
N ARG A 215 4.04 -5.38 10.77
CA ARG A 215 4.08 -4.70 9.46
C ARG A 215 5.48 -4.15 9.14
N LEU A 216 6.13 -3.48 10.08
CA LEU A 216 7.48 -2.93 9.85
C LEU A 216 8.55 -4.02 9.70
N VAL A 217 8.51 -5.08 10.51
CA VAL A 217 9.46 -6.22 10.40
C VAL A 217 9.30 -6.93 9.05
N SER A 218 8.08 -6.98 8.49
CA SER A 218 7.85 -7.59 7.18
C SER A 218 8.64 -6.91 6.05
N GLU A 219 8.94 -5.61 6.18
CA GLU A 219 9.70 -4.86 5.17
C GLU A 219 11.18 -5.28 5.10
N LEU A 220 11.71 -5.97 6.11
CA LEU A 220 13.05 -6.58 6.04
C LEU A 220 13.17 -7.64 4.94
N ALA A 221 12.05 -8.13 4.39
CA ALA A 221 12.04 -8.96 3.18
C ALA A 221 12.79 -8.30 2.00
N ILE A 222 12.82 -6.97 1.94
CA ILE A 222 13.48 -6.21 0.88
C ILE A 222 14.98 -6.13 1.19
N GLY A 223 15.81 -6.70 0.33
CA GLY A 223 17.26 -6.78 0.52
C GLY A 223 17.69 -7.71 1.65
N LEU A 224 16.81 -8.64 2.07
CA LEU A 224 17.05 -9.55 3.19
C LEU A 224 18.40 -10.27 3.06
N SER A 225 19.20 -10.25 4.12
CA SER A 225 20.56 -10.77 4.15
C SER A 225 20.90 -11.38 5.52
N LEU A 226 22.02 -12.11 5.62
CA LEU A 226 22.49 -12.62 6.92
C LEU A 226 22.76 -11.51 7.95
N ALA A 227 23.06 -10.29 7.51
CA ALA A 227 23.25 -9.16 8.43
C ALA A 227 21.97 -8.81 9.22
N ASP A 228 20.80 -9.26 8.74
CA ASP A 228 19.51 -9.04 9.40
C ASP A 228 19.19 -10.12 10.46
N GLU A 229 20.01 -11.18 10.56
CA GLU A 229 19.74 -12.33 11.43
C GLU A 229 19.62 -11.95 12.91
N ALA A 230 20.56 -11.16 13.45
CA ALA A 230 20.52 -10.76 14.86
C ALA A 230 19.26 -9.94 15.21
N CYS A 231 18.81 -9.09 14.27
CA CYS A 231 17.57 -8.33 14.41
C CYS A 231 16.35 -9.26 14.44
N LEU A 232 16.30 -10.23 13.52
CA LEU A 232 15.18 -11.17 13.43
C LEU A 232 15.16 -12.17 14.58
N GLU A 233 16.31 -12.62 15.09
CA GLU A 233 16.40 -13.44 16.30
C GLU A 233 15.84 -12.68 17.52
N THR A 234 16.08 -11.37 17.63
CA THR A 234 15.42 -10.53 18.66
C THR A 234 13.90 -10.51 18.47
N CYS A 235 13.42 -10.50 17.22
CA CYS A 235 11.99 -10.54 16.91
C CYS A 235 11.34 -11.92 17.18
N LEU A 236 12.12 -13.01 17.23
CA LEU A 236 11.63 -14.32 17.70
C LEU A 236 11.32 -14.32 19.20
N ASP A 237 11.89 -13.40 19.96
CA ASP A 237 11.61 -13.23 21.39
C ASP A 237 10.45 -12.25 21.66
N ASP A 238 9.76 -11.79 20.61
CA ASP A 238 8.62 -10.86 20.73
C ASP A 238 7.42 -11.53 21.43
N ARG A 239 6.72 -10.76 22.27
CA ARG A 239 5.48 -11.20 22.94
C ARG A 239 4.35 -11.59 21.97
N SER A 240 4.32 -11.01 20.78
CA SER A 240 3.31 -11.26 19.75
C SER A 240 3.65 -12.49 18.92
N ALA A 241 2.78 -13.50 18.92
CA ALA A 241 2.94 -14.67 18.06
C ALA A 241 2.99 -14.31 16.56
N VAL A 242 2.31 -13.23 16.15
CA VAL A 242 2.34 -12.76 14.76
C VAL A 242 3.73 -12.24 14.38
N VAL A 243 4.39 -11.48 15.27
CA VAL A 243 5.74 -10.95 15.02
C VAL A 243 6.75 -12.09 14.99
N ARG A 244 6.69 -13.02 15.94
CA ARG A 244 7.56 -14.22 15.94
C ARG A 244 7.42 -15.02 14.65
N ARG A 245 6.19 -15.22 14.19
CA ARG A 245 5.91 -15.94 12.93
C ARG A 245 6.53 -15.21 11.73
N ILE A 246 6.38 -13.89 11.62
CA ILE A 246 6.99 -13.10 10.53
C ILE A 246 8.51 -13.21 10.58
N ALA A 247 9.11 -13.10 11.76
CA ALA A 247 10.55 -13.23 11.92
C ALA A 247 11.07 -14.62 11.52
N ALA A 248 10.40 -15.69 11.96
CA ALA A 248 10.73 -17.07 11.57
C ALA A 248 10.63 -17.28 10.06
N GLN A 249 9.61 -16.70 9.42
CA GLN A 249 9.42 -16.75 7.98
C GLN A 249 10.50 -16.00 7.19
N LEU A 250 11.02 -14.90 7.71
CA LEU A 250 12.14 -14.19 7.09
C LEU A 250 13.44 -14.95 7.30
N LEU A 251 13.72 -15.39 8.53
CA LEU A 251 14.90 -16.20 8.83
C LEU A 251 14.96 -17.50 8.02
N SER A 252 13.81 -18.14 7.76
CA SER A 252 13.78 -19.37 6.95
C SER A 252 14.26 -19.15 5.52
N ARG A 253 14.11 -17.93 4.96
CA ARG A 253 14.59 -17.54 3.63
C ARG A 253 16.11 -17.34 3.57
N LEU A 254 16.79 -17.34 4.72
CA LEU A 254 18.24 -17.26 4.83
C LEU A 254 18.80 -18.66 5.09
N PRO A 255 19.38 -19.37 4.08
CA PRO A 255 19.73 -20.78 4.22
C PRO A 255 20.74 -21.06 5.33
N ALA A 256 21.63 -20.10 5.62
CA ALA A 256 22.66 -20.20 6.65
C ALA A 256 22.20 -19.70 8.03
N SER A 257 20.93 -19.27 8.20
CA SER A 257 20.45 -18.82 9.50
C SER A 257 20.33 -19.98 10.49
N ALA A 258 20.49 -19.66 11.78
CA ALA A 258 20.33 -20.60 12.87
C ALA A 258 18.91 -21.19 12.88
N LEU A 259 17.87 -20.40 12.60
CA LEU A 259 16.50 -20.89 12.51
C LEU A 259 16.32 -21.86 11.33
N ALA A 260 16.85 -21.57 10.14
CA ALA A 260 16.77 -22.48 9.01
C ALA A 260 17.44 -23.83 9.32
N ALA A 261 18.58 -23.82 10.04
CA ALA A 261 19.23 -25.05 10.51
C ALA A 261 18.35 -25.82 11.51
N ARG A 262 17.72 -25.14 12.47
CA ARG A 262 16.78 -25.76 13.42
C ARG A 262 15.57 -26.36 12.71
N MET A 263 14.98 -25.67 11.72
CA MET A 263 13.83 -26.18 10.96
C MET A 263 14.20 -27.43 10.18
N ARG A 264 15.34 -27.44 9.46
CA ARG A 264 15.82 -28.63 8.76
C ARG A 264 16.00 -29.80 9.72
N ALA A 265 16.69 -29.62 10.84
CA ALA A 265 16.90 -30.68 11.82
C ALA A 265 15.57 -31.23 12.39
N ARG A 266 14.60 -30.35 12.69
CA ARG A 266 13.26 -30.77 13.14
C ARG A 266 12.52 -31.54 12.05
N GLY A 267 12.54 -31.05 10.82
CA GLY A 267 11.87 -31.68 9.68
C GLY A 267 12.47 -33.04 9.33
N GLU A 268 13.80 -33.13 9.22
CA GLU A 268 14.53 -34.39 8.98
C GLU A 268 14.22 -35.41 10.09
N GLY A 269 14.18 -34.96 11.35
CA GLY A 269 13.79 -35.82 12.47
C GLY A 269 12.34 -36.32 12.44
N MET A 270 11.45 -35.65 11.71
CA MET A 270 10.05 -36.08 11.53
C MET A 270 9.86 -37.05 10.37
N LEU A 271 10.81 -37.16 9.44
CA LEU A 271 10.58 -37.85 8.17
C LEU A 271 11.57 -39.00 7.98
N ALA A 272 11.08 -40.24 8.04
CA ALA A 272 11.89 -41.43 7.82
C ALA A 272 11.70 -41.97 6.40
N ALA A 273 12.81 -42.17 5.67
CA ALA A 273 12.80 -42.83 4.38
C ALA A 273 12.92 -44.35 4.50
N GLY A 274 12.05 -45.06 3.78
CA GLY A 274 12.02 -46.51 3.68
C GLY A 274 11.92 -46.97 2.23
N LYS A 275 11.95 -48.30 2.03
CA LYS A 275 11.75 -48.94 0.72
C LYS A 275 10.70 -50.04 0.86
N LYS A 276 9.74 -50.09 -0.06
CA LYS A 276 8.70 -51.12 -0.11
C LYS A 276 8.75 -51.84 -1.47
N GLY A 277 8.45 -53.15 -1.48
CA GLY A 277 8.48 -53.99 -2.67
C GLY A 277 9.68 -54.94 -2.75
N LEU A 278 9.42 -56.18 -3.19
CA LEU A 278 10.41 -57.27 -3.25
C LEU A 278 11.30 -57.24 -4.51
N VAL A 279 10.75 -56.83 -5.65
CA VAL A 279 11.43 -56.85 -6.96
C VAL A 279 11.74 -55.44 -7.46
N PHE A 280 10.77 -54.52 -7.38
CA PHE A 280 10.96 -53.09 -7.62
C PHE A 280 10.75 -52.34 -6.30
N LYS A 281 11.84 -51.86 -5.70
CA LYS A 281 11.80 -51.09 -4.44
C LYS A 281 11.34 -49.67 -4.73
N SER A 282 10.14 -49.30 -4.27
CA SER A 282 9.65 -47.92 -4.28
C SER A 282 10.02 -47.21 -2.98
N LEU A 283 10.30 -45.90 -3.07
CA LEU A 283 10.48 -45.05 -1.90
C LEU A 283 9.18 -44.96 -1.11
N THR A 284 9.27 -45.05 0.21
CA THR A 284 8.17 -44.75 1.13
C THR A 284 8.64 -43.77 2.18
N LEU A 285 7.81 -42.81 2.56
CA LEU A 285 8.10 -41.84 3.61
C LEU A 285 7.11 -42.04 4.75
N ALA A 286 7.63 -42.15 5.97
CA ALA A 286 6.84 -42.18 7.19
C ALA A 286 7.07 -40.88 7.97
N CYS A 287 6.01 -40.14 8.24
CA CYS A 287 6.09 -38.91 9.02
C CYS A 287 5.68 -39.20 10.47
N THR A 288 6.58 -38.91 11.42
CA THR A 288 6.37 -39.10 12.85
C THR A 288 6.56 -37.77 13.57
N PRO A 289 5.52 -36.91 13.61
CA PRO A 289 5.60 -35.65 14.36
C PRO A 289 5.66 -35.96 15.86
N PRO A 290 6.37 -35.15 16.66
CA PRO A 290 6.54 -35.42 18.09
C PRO A 290 5.20 -35.37 18.84
N GLU A 291 5.12 -36.05 19.98
CA GLU A 291 3.94 -36.03 20.86
C GLU A 291 3.81 -34.72 21.66
N SER A 292 4.93 -34.02 21.84
CA SER A 292 4.97 -32.72 22.51
C SER A 292 6.11 -31.87 21.95
N ILE A 293 5.99 -30.55 22.07
CA ILE A 293 7.01 -29.59 21.64
C ILE A 293 7.40 -28.69 22.80
N ASP A 294 8.69 -28.37 22.90
CA ASP A 294 9.20 -27.49 23.94
C ASP A 294 8.98 -25.99 23.59
N LYS A 295 9.32 -25.08 24.52
CA LYS A 295 9.08 -23.64 24.35
C LYS A 295 9.88 -23.01 23.19
N SER A 296 10.99 -23.62 22.76
CA SER A 296 11.80 -23.12 21.64
C SER A 296 11.03 -23.12 20.32
N TRP A 297 10.02 -23.99 20.18
CA TRP A 297 9.18 -24.01 18.98
C TRP A 297 8.25 -22.80 18.91
N GLU A 298 7.72 -22.37 20.05
CA GLU A 298 6.89 -21.17 20.13
C GLU A 298 7.68 -19.89 19.85
N ARG A 299 8.92 -19.85 20.34
CA ARG A 299 9.91 -18.82 19.97
C ARG A 299 10.11 -18.78 18.46
N ASP A 300 10.29 -19.94 17.82
CA ASP A 300 10.45 -20.08 16.37
C ASP A 300 9.13 -19.95 15.58
N GLY A 301 8.06 -19.39 16.17
CA GLY A 301 6.81 -19.08 15.48
C GLY A 301 5.82 -20.23 15.33
N ILE A 302 6.06 -21.38 15.98
CA ILE A 302 5.19 -22.57 15.94
C ILE A 302 4.38 -22.66 17.25
N PRO A 303 3.05 -22.48 17.22
CA PRO A 303 2.25 -22.44 18.45
C PRO A 303 2.21 -23.81 19.16
N GLN A 304 2.41 -23.81 20.48
CA GLN A 304 2.28 -25.02 21.32
C GLN A 304 0.87 -25.61 21.27
N LYS A 305 -0.15 -24.76 21.23
CA LYS A 305 -1.55 -25.16 21.16
C LYS A 305 -2.19 -24.49 19.95
N PRO A 306 -2.04 -25.06 18.74
CA PRO A 306 -2.68 -24.51 17.56
C PRO A 306 -4.19 -24.49 17.73
N THR A 307 -4.81 -23.40 17.31
CA THR A 307 -6.27 -23.23 17.32
C THR A 307 -6.83 -23.66 15.96
N GLY A 308 -7.69 -24.68 15.94
CA GLY A 308 -8.30 -25.18 14.72
C GLY A 308 -8.78 -26.63 14.85
N GLY A 309 -9.61 -27.07 13.89
CA GLY A 309 -10.15 -28.44 13.86
C GLY A 309 -9.14 -29.51 13.40
N ARG A 310 -7.91 -29.14 13.04
CA ARG A 310 -6.83 -30.08 12.71
C ARG A 310 -6.07 -30.47 13.98
N GLY A 311 -5.63 -31.73 14.05
CA GLY A 311 -4.83 -32.23 15.17
C GLY A 311 -3.54 -31.42 15.37
N GLN A 312 -3.06 -31.33 16.61
CA GLN A 312 -1.88 -30.52 16.95
C GLN A 312 -0.64 -30.97 16.18
N ARG A 313 -0.39 -32.29 16.15
CA ARG A 313 0.73 -32.93 15.47
C ARG A 313 0.75 -32.63 13.97
N ALA A 314 -0.40 -32.73 13.32
CA ALA A 314 -0.58 -32.36 11.92
C ALA A 314 -0.23 -30.88 11.67
N THR A 315 -0.66 -30.00 12.56
CA THR A 315 -0.37 -28.56 12.47
C THR A 315 1.11 -28.24 12.68
N TRP A 316 1.78 -28.96 13.59
CA TRP A 316 3.22 -28.81 13.81
C TRP A 316 4.04 -29.28 12.61
N THR A 317 3.69 -30.43 12.00
CA THR A 317 4.29 -30.88 10.74
C THR A 317 4.16 -29.82 9.67
N GLU A 318 2.95 -29.34 9.47
CA GLU A 318 2.61 -28.30 8.50
C GLU A 318 3.46 -27.02 8.70
N ALA A 319 3.64 -26.60 9.95
CA ALA A 319 4.39 -25.38 10.29
C ALA A 319 5.91 -25.54 10.11
N VAL A 320 6.49 -26.69 10.48
CA VAL A 320 7.92 -26.96 10.29
C VAL A 320 8.26 -27.06 8.81
N PHE A 321 7.49 -27.85 8.06
CA PHE A 321 7.78 -28.14 6.66
C PHE A 321 7.59 -26.91 5.75
N GLU A 322 6.70 -25.99 6.12
CA GLU A 322 6.53 -24.70 5.43
C GLU A 322 7.77 -23.79 5.53
N LEU A 323 8.62 -23.97 6.55
CA LEU A 323 9.82 -23.17 6.79
C LEU A 323 11.09 -23.83 6.25
N ILE A 324 10.97 -24.87 5.42
CA ILE A 324 12.10 -25.58 4.81
C ILE A 324 11.98 -25.47 3.28
N PRO A 325 13.03 -25.02 2.56
CA PRO A 325 13.00 -24.95 1.10
C PRO A 325 12.68 -26.31 0.46
N PRO A 326 11.80 -26.41 -0.55
CA PRO A 326 11.49 -27.68 -1.21
C PRO A 326 12.74 -28.42 -1.73
N SER A 327 13.71 -27.67 -2.27
CA SER A 327 14.98 -28.21 -2.78
C SER A 327 15.82 -28.93 -1.73
N HIS A 328 15.63 -28.62 -0.43
CA HIS A 328 16.29 -29.35 0.64
C HIS A 328 15.83 -30.81 0.68
N TRP A 329 14.53 -31.07 0.49
CA TRP A 329 13.97 -32.42 0.53
C TRP A 329 14.42 -33.26 -0.66
N GLU A 330 14.46 -32.68 -1.85
CA GLU A 330 14.99 -33.36 -3.04
C GLU A 330 16.46 -33.77 -2.85
N SER A 331 17.27 -32.86 -2.29
CA SER A 331 18.68 -33.16 -1.99
C SER A 331 18.86 -34.16 -0.85
N HIS A 332 18.09 -34.05 0.24
CA HIS A 332 18.22 -34.90 1.43
C HIS A 332 17.74 -36.32 1.15
N LEU A 333 16.65 -36.47 0.40
CA LEU A 333 16.02 -37.77 0.10
C LEU A 333 16.45 -38.37 -1.24
N GLY A 334 17.12 -37.59 -2.09
CA GLY A 334 17.64 -38.04 -3.38
C GLY A 334 16.55 -38.45 -4.38
N ALA A 335 15.39 -37.79 -4.34
CA ALA A 335 14.23 -38.12 -5.18
C ALA A 335 13.49 -36.85 -5.64
N GLY A 336 12.88 -36.94 -6.83
CA GLY A 336 12.10 -35.84 -7.42
C GLY A 336 10.74 -35.62 -6.73
N PRO A 337 10.11 -34.46 -6.95
CA PRO A 337 8.89 -34.05 -6.23
C PRO A 337 7.72 -35.03 -6.37
N ASP A 338 7.52 -35.61 -7.55
CA ASP A 338 6.48 -36.60 -7.83
C ASP A 338 6.65 -37.88 -7.01
N VAL A 339 7.89 -38.38 -6.93
CA VAL A 339 8.25 -39.56 -6.14
C VAL A 339 8.07 -39.28 -4.65
N LEU A 340 8.49 -38.10 -4.17
CA LEU A 340 8.35 -37.70 -2.77
C LEU A 340 6.87 -37.59 -2.34
N ILE A 341 6.02 -36.98 -3.17
CA ILE A 341 4.58 -36.89 -2.91
C ILE A 341 3.94 -38.28 -2.93
N GLN A 342 4.30 -39.13 -3.89
CA GLN A 342 3.77 -40.49 -3.97
C GLN A 342 4.20 -41.35 -2.76
N ALA A 343 5.42 -41.16 -2.26
CA ALA A 343 5.97 -41.91 -1.14
C ALA A 343 5.21 -41.67 0.18
N LEU A 344 4.43 -40.58 0.29
CA LEU A 344 3.59 -40.24 1.44
C LEU A 344 2.15 -40.75 1.35
N ARG A 345 1.75 -41.42 0.27
CA ARG A 345 0.35 -41.77 -0.03
C ARG A 345 -0.36 -42.52 1.10
N ASP A 346 0.35 -43.46 1.73
CA ASP A 346 -0.20 -44.32 2.78
C ASP A 346 0.07 -43.77 4.20
N ASP A 347 0.74 -42.61 4.33
CA ASP A 347 1.10 -42.02 5.62
C ASP A 347 -0.04 -41.14 6.17
N PRO A 348 -0.45 -41.32 7.45
CA PRO A 348 -1.55 -40.55 8.03
C PRO A 348 -1.27 -39.04 8.14
N PHE A 349 -0.01 -38.63 8.22
CA PHE A 349 0.42 -37.21 8.20
C PHE A 349 0.85 -36.74 6.81
N GLY A 350 0.79 -37.60 5.79
CA GLY A 350 1.09 -37.27 4.40
C GLY A 350 0.41 -35.99 3.90
N PRO A 351 -0.90 -35.78 4.13
CA PRO A 351 -1.58 -34.54 3.77
C PRO A 351 -0.97 -33.29 4.43
N SER A 352 -0.49 -33.40 5.66
CA SER A 352 0.16 -32.31 6.39
C SER A 352 1.56 -32.00 5.87
N VAL A 353 2.33 -33.03 5.52
CA VAL A 353 3.64 -32.85 4.86
C VAL A 353 3.46 -32.14 3.51
N VAL A 354 2.53 -32.62 2.67
CA VAL A 354 2.23 -32.02 1.36
C VAL A 354 1.72 -30.58 1.49
N ALA A 355 0.88 -30.29 2.48
CA ALA A 355 0.43 -28.93 2.76
C ALA A 355 1.59 -28.01 3.18
N GLY A 356 2.51 -28.50 4.01
CA GLY A 356 3.74 -27.79 4.38
C GLY A 356 4.62 -27.51 3.16
N TRP A 357 4.91 -28.52 2.34
CA TRP A 357 5.68 -28.36 1.09
C TRP A 357 5.02 -27.39 0.11
N THR A 358 3.69 -27.46 -0.04
CA THR A 358 2.95 -26.52 -0.90
C THR A 358 3.14 -25.07 -0.46
N ARG A 359 3.05 -24.79 0.85
CA ARG A 359 3.28 -23.45 1.38
C ARG A 359 4.74 -23.02 1.28
N ALA A 360 5.68 -23.97 1.42
CA ALA A 360 7.09 -23.71 1.18
C ALA A 360 7.35 -23.28 -0.27
N CYS A 361 6.71 -23.90 -1.27
CA CYS A 361 6.83 -23.46 -2.67
C CYS A 361 6.47 -21.98 -2.86
N CYS A 362 5.42 -21.49 -2.23
CA CYS A 362 5.06 -20.07 -2.29
C CYS A 362 6.04 -19.16 -1.55
N ARG A 363 6.71 -19.67 -0.52
CA ARG A 363 7.61 -18.91 0.36
C ARG A 363 9.03 -18.75 -0.20
N PHE A 364 9.47 -19.76 -0.95
CA PHE A 364 10.82 -19.87 -1.50
C PHE A 364 10.88 -19.67 -3.03
N ALA A 365 9.74 -19.40 -3.68
CA ALA A 365 9.68 -18.86 -5.04
C ALA A 365 10.16 -17.40 -5.05
#